data_AF-A0A8H4KH33-F1
#
_entry.id   AF-A0A8H4KH33-F1
#
_cell.length_a   1.000
_cell.length_b   1.000
_cell.length_c   1.000
_cell.angle_alpha   90.00
_cell.angle_beta   90.00
_cell.angle_gamma   90.00
#
_symmetry.space_group_name_H-M   'P 1'
#
loop_
_entity.id
_entity.type
_entity.pdbx_description
1 polymer ?
#
loop_
_entity_poly.entity_id
_entity_poly.type
_entity_poly.pdbx_seq_one_letter_code
_entity_poly.pdbx_strand_id
1 'polypeptide(L)'
;MRAILGLLCSAAITMAQKFTNPVVWEDLPDNEVTRAGDSFYMTASTFHYSPGAPVLRSYDLVNWEHIGHSVPVLDWSPKYSLENGQRAYVKGIWASSLRYRQSDNRFYFVACIEFSKTYVYSAASPTGPWSQIGTINKCYYDAGLYFDKDDTPYVAYGRGDLHVAQLAKDLKSEVREQTVLRPSGLTLEGSRMYRRDNNYYIFLTRPATGQYIAKSTNGPFGTYTLKLIADNIRLSAVPRAGAPHQGSLVDTPKGDWYYMAFADMYPGGRCPVLAPITWGSDGWPTIQLVNGQWGDYNYPLSPHPVSSPIGTDTFSGSSLRQDWEWNHNPDTKGFTVNNGLTLRTVTVTKDLYQARNTLTHRIRGPQGTGTVLVDFSNMADGDRVGLAVLRDQSAWIGIEREGDKWSVIMVTDVSMNSDWSTKSTGTVAARKDNISFRKVYLRLNADIRPGSPGTATFSYSENGSSFTSLGSSFKLHTDWQFFPGNRYGIFNYATKKLGGSVRVTQFENK
;
A
#
# COMPACT_ATOMS: atom_id res chain seq x y z
N MET A 1 42.28 -60.60 8.91
CA MET A 1 40.88 -60.54 9.41
C MET A 1 40.60 -59.07 9.74
N ARG A 2 39.53 -58.51 9.15
CA ARG A 2 38.87 -57.22 9.43
C ARG A 2 39.66 -55.93 9.24
N ALA A 3 39.47 -55.32 8.06
CA ALA A 3 39.63 -53.88 7.86
C ALA A 3 38.43 -53.14 8.48
N ILE A 4 38.72 -52.14 9.34
CA ILE A 4 37.73 -51.25 9.94
C ILE A 4 37.58 -50.04 9.00
N LEU A 5 36.42 -49.92 8.36
CA LEU A 5 36.04 -48.74 7.58
C LEU A 5 35.27 -47.81 8.53
N GLY A 6 35.91 -46.73 8.97
CA GLY A 6 35.26 -45.68 9.76
C GLY A 6 34.39 -44.80 8.85
N LEU A 7 33.08 -44.78 9.11
CA LEU A 7 32.14 -43.83 8.50
C LEU A 7 32.30 -42.48 9.21
N LEU A 8 32.89 -41.50 8.53
CA LEU A 8 32.84 -40.09 8.92
C LEU A 8 31.51 -39.50 8.45
N CYS A 9 30.55 -39.35 9.38
CA CYS A 9 29.37 -38.51 9.16
C CYS A 9 29.80 -37.03 9.27
N SER A 10 29.95 -36.34 8.15
CA SER A 10 30.03 -34.89 8.13
C SER A 10 28.63 -34.31 8.36
N ALA A 11 28.38 -33.79 9.57
CA ALA A 11 27.22 -32.95 9.83
C ALA A 11 27.41 -31.61 9.10
N ALA A 12 26.69 -31.40 8.00
CA ALA A 12 26.63 -30.10 7.35
C ALA A 12 25.86 -29.14 8.28
N ILE A 13 26.57 -28.18 8.88
CA ILE A 13 25.95 -27.08 9.61
C ILE A 13 25.30 -26.18 8.56
N THR A 14 24.00 -26.31 8.37
CA THR A 14 23.21 -25.34 7.59
C THR A 14 23.19 -24.03 8.38
N MET A 15 23.96 -23.03 7.95
CA MET A 15 23.84 -21.69 8.52
C MET A 15 22.44 -21.13 8.23
N ALA A 16 21.75 -20.64 9.26
CA ALA A 16 20.46 -19.99 9.10
C ALA A 16 20.62 -18.74 8.22
N GLN A 17 19.83 -18.66 7.15
CA GLN A 17 19.83 -17.50 6.26
C GLN A 17 19.13 -16.33 6.93
N LYS A 18 19.71 -15.13 6.83
CA LYS A 18 19.14 -13.89 7.37
C LYS A 18 18.40 -13.08 6.31
N PHE A 19 17.40 -12.32 6.73
CA PHE A 19 16.78 -11.25 5.94
C PHE A 19 17.05 -9.89 6.59
N THR A 20 16.95 -8.84 5.78
CA THR A 20 17.11 -7.44 6.20
C THR A 20 15.80 -6.69 5.99
N ASN A 21 15.46 -5.82 6.94
CA ASN A 21 14.30 -4.95 6.87
C ASN A 21 14.57 -3.69 6.00
N PRO A 22 13.55 -3.07 5.40
CA PRO A 22 12.16 -3.52 5.32
C PRO A 22 12.02 -4.76 4.43
N VAL A 23 11.09 -5.66 4.78
CA VAL A 23 10.81 -6.86 3.95
C VAL A 23 10.26 -6.47 2.57
N VAL A 24 9.58 -5.32 2.50
CA VAL A 24 9.04 -4.75 1.28
C VAL A 24 9.24 -3.23 1.32
N TRP A 25 10.14 -2.69 0.50
CA TRP A 25 10.34 -1.23 0.41
C TRP A 25 9.34 -0.54 -0.53
N GLU A 26 8.06 -0.60 -0.17
CA GLU A 26 6.92 0.06 -0.82
C GLU A 26 5.97 0.61 0.25
N ASP A 27 5.21 1.65 -0.09
CA ASP A 27 4.15 2.22 0.76
C ASP A 27 2.97 1.24 0.93
N LEU A 28 3.01 0.44 2.00
CA LEU A 28 2.02 -0.56 2.40
C LEU A 28 1.62 -0.35 3.87
N PRO A 29 0.91 0.75 4.16
CA PRO A 29 0.55 1.14 5.51
C PRO A 29 -0.57 0.31 6.13
N ASP A 30 -0.72 0.45 7.45
CA ASP A 30 -1.84 -0.10 8.22
C ASP A 30 -2.02 -1.60 7.98
N ASN A 31 -0.90 -2.31 7.79
CA ASN A 31 -0.95 -3.66 7.27
C ASN A 31 -1.64 -4.64 8.23
N GLU A 32 -2.25 -5.68 7.66
CA GLU A 32 -2.66 -6.86 8.41
C GLU A 32 -2.26 -8.11 7.63
N VAL A 33 -1.66 -9.07 8.33
CA VAL A 33 -1.29 -10.37 7.81
C VAL A 33 -2.22 -11.43 8.38
N THR A 34 -2.79 -12.25 7.49
CA THR A 34 -3.54 -13.46 7.84
C THR A 34 -2.90 -14.68 7.18
N ARG A 35 -3.00 -15.85 7.81
CA ARG A 35 -2.50 -17.12 7.27
C ARG A 35 -3.68 -17.97 6.79
N ALA A 36 -3.54 -18.58 5.62
CA ALA A 36 -4.46 -19.61 5.13
C ALA A 36 -3.63 -20.80 4.62
N GLY A 37 -3.71 -21.93 5.31
CA GLY A 37 -2.79 -23.05 5.10
C GLY A 37 -1.33 -22.65 5.37
N ASP A 38 -0.48 -22.87 4.38
CA ASP A 38 0.97 -22.59 4.40
C ASP A 38 1.35 -21.23 3.78
N SER A 39 0.36 -20.42 3.39
CA SER A 39 0.57 -19.11 2.79
C SER A 39 0.11 -17.98 3.70
N PHE A 40 0.80 -16.85 3.57
CA PHE A 40 0.52 -15.60 4.27
C PHE A 40 -0.03 -14.57 3.28
N TYR A 41 -1.00 -13.81 3.73
CA TYR A 41 -1.68 -12.79 2.94
C TYR A 41 -1.68 -11.47 3.69
N MET A 42 -1.17 -10.42 3.05
CA MET A 42 -1.10 -9.09 3.62
C MET A 42 -2.04 -8.13 2.89
N THR A 43 -2.77 -7.31 3.64
CA THR A 43 -3.48 -6.13 3.12
C THR A 43 -2.81 -4.85 3.59
N ALA A 44 -3.08 -3.74 2.91
CA ALA A 44 -2.68 -2.39 3.32
C ALA A 44 -3.76 -1.35 2.98
N SER A 45 -3.71 -0.17 3.61
CA SER A 45 -4.58 0.96 3.25
C SER A 45 -4.20 1.58 1.90
N THR A 46 -5.20 2.06 1.15
CA THR A 46 -5.00 2.70 -0.16
C THR A 46 -5.74 4.01 -0.32
N PHE A 47 -6.48 4.47 0.69
CA PHE A 47 -7.21 5.73 0.64
C PHE A 47 -8.13 5.78 -0.59
N HIS A 48 -7.82 6.67 -1.55
CA HIS A 48 -8.59 6.97 -2.75
C HIS A 48 -8.07 6.21 -3.99
N TYR A 49 -7.01 5.41 -3.88
CA TYR A 49 -6.52 4.61 -4.99
C TYR A 49 -7.43 3.41 -5.27
N SER A 50 -7.68 3.14 -6.56
CA SER A 50 -8.62 2.14 -7.06
C SER A 50 -7.96 1.22 -8.09
N PRO A 51 -8.05 -0.12 -8.01
CA PRO A 51 -8.70 -0.87 -6.94
C PRO A 51 -7.99 -0.63 -5.58
N GLY A 52 -8.72 -0.88 -4.50
CA GLY A 52 -8.28 -0.59 -3.14
C GLY A 52 -8.04 -1.84 -2.30
N ALA A 53 -7.29 -1.69 -1.20
CA ALA A 53 -6.88 -2.77 -0.32
C ALA A 53 -6.14 -3.91 -1.05
N PRO A 54 -4.86 -3.70 -1.47
CA PRO A 54 -4.08 -4.70 -2.17
C PRO A 54 -3.96 -5.95 -1.32
N VAL A 55 -3.90 -7.11 -1.97
CA VAL A 55 -3.65 -8.40 -1.37
C VAL A 55 -2.30 -8.86 -1.87
N LEU A 56 -1.35 -9.01 -0.97
CA LEU A 56 -0.04 -9.58 -1.25
C LEU A 56 0.03 -11.00 -0.70
N ARG A 57 0.79 -11.88 -1.34
CA ARG A 57 1.06 -13.25 -0.88
C ARG A 57 2.53 -13.43 -0.55
N SER A 58 2.81 -14.22 0.48
CA SER A 58 4.14 -14.72 0.83
C SER A 58 4.04 -16.16 1.34
N TYR A 59 5.17 -16.87 1.29
CA TYR A 59 5.33 -18.21 1.86
C TYR A 59 6.35 -18.23 3.00
N ASP A 60 7.02 -17.10 3.26
CA ASP A 60 8.10 -16.98 4.23
C ASP A 60 8.07 -15.67 5.05
N LEU A 61 7.01 -14.85 4.87
CA LEU A 61 6.82 -13.51 5.44
C LEU A 61 7.82 -12.44 4.98
N VAL A 62 8.74 -12.77 4.07
CA VAL A 62 9.82 -11.88 3.62
C VAL A 62 9.66 -11.54 2.14
N ASN A 63 9.42 -12.54 1.30
CA ASN A 63 9.24 -12.36 -0.14
C ASN A 63 7.75 -12.22 -0.45
N TRP A 64 7.33 -11.06 -0.97
CA TRP A 64 5.93 -10.70 -1.19
C TRP A 64 5.63 -10.33 -2.64
N GLU A 65 4.53 -10.85 -3.17
CA GLU A 65 4.00 -10.56 -4.52
C GLU A 65 2.58 -9.99 -4.43
N HIS A 66 2.25 -9.02 -5.28
CA HIS A 66 0.88 -8.49 -5.40
C HIS A 66 0.02 -9.49 -6.20
N ILE A 67 -1.11 -9.92 -5.63
CA ILE A 67 -1.96 -10.96 -6.24
C ILE A 67 -3.42 -10.53 -6.46
N GLY A 68 -3.82 -9.34 -6.00
CA GLY A 68 -5.16 -8.82 -6.20
C GLY A 68 -5.49 -7.65 -5.28
N HIS A 69 -6.77 -7.32 -5.19
CA HIS A 69 -7.31 -6.27 -4.33
C HIS A 69 -8.66 -6.69 -3.75
N SER A 70 -8.88 -6.41 -2.47
CA SER A 70 -10.12 -6.76 -1.78
C SER A 70 -11.30 -5.88 -2.20
N VAL A 71 -11.03 -4.66 -2.70
CA VAL A 71 -12.03 -3.70 -3.16
C VAL A 71 -11.80 -3.37 -4.65
N PRO A 72 -12.47 -4.06 -5.58
CA PRO A 72 -12.25 -3.86 -7.02
C PRO A 72 -12.60 -2.45 -7.52
N VAL A 73 -13.60 -1.81 -6.92
CA VAL A 73 -14.08 -0.45 -7.26
C VAL A 73 -14.52 0.25 -5.97
N LEU A 74 -14.19 1.54 -5.82
CA LEU A 74 -14.56 2.35 -4.66
C LEU A 74 -15.99 2.92 -4.80
N ASP A 75 -17.00 2.06 -4.80
CA ASP A 75 -18.40 2.43 -5.11
C ASP A 75 -19.17 2.93 -3.88
N TRP A 76 -18.71 4.04 -3.31
CA TRP A 76 -19.32 4.63 -2.10
C TRP A 76 -19.93 6.01 -2.34
N SER A 77 -19.42 6.75 -3.32
CA SER A 77 -19.85 8.12 -3.63
C SER A 77 -19.18 8.61 -4.93
N PRO A 78 -19.82 9.51 -5.70
CA PRO A 78 -19.24 10.07 -6.94
C PRO A 78 -17.87 10.74 -6.78
N LYS A 79 -17.53 11.23 -5.58
CA LYS A 79 -16.21 11.80 -5.29
C LYS A 79 -15.07 10.80 -5.48
N TYR A 80 -15.32 9.50 -5.34
CA TYR A 80 -14.33 8.45 -5.58
C TYR A 80 -14.08 8.21 -7.07
N SER A 81 -14.84 8.85 -7.96
CA SER A 81 -14.66 8.82 -9.42
C SER A 81 -14.25 10.18 -9.99
N LEU A 82 -13.93 11.16 -9.13
CA LEU A 82 -13.67 12.57 -9.50
C LEU A 82 -14.80 13.22 -10.31
N GLU A 83 -16.05 12.81 -10.05
CA GLU A 83 -17.20 13.31 -10.78
C GLU A 83 -17.76 14.60 -10.18
N ASN A 84 -18.33 15.44 -11.03
CA ASN A 84 -18.99 16.70 -10.63
C ASN A 84 -18.06 17.65 -9.84
N GLY A 85 -16.76 17.64 -10.14
CA GLY A 85 -15.76 18.45 -9.46
C GLY A 85 -15.44 18.01 -8.02
N GLN A 86 -16.03 16.91 -7.55
CA GLN A 86 -15.79 16.35 -6.21
C GLN A 86 -14.47 15.57 -6.18
N ARG A 87 -13.94 15.39 -4.96
CA ARG A 87 -12.66 14.72 -4.72
C ARG A 87 -12.67 13.92 -3.42
N ALA A 88 -11.93 12.81 -3.40
CA ALA A 88 -11.81 11.91 -2.26
C ALA A 88 -10.36 11.77 -1.75
N TYR A 89 -9.45 12.66 -2.16
CA TYR A 89 -8.06 12.66 -1.66
C TYR A 89 -8.00 12.50 -0.15
N VAL A 90 -7.12 11.59 0.30
CA VAL A 90 -6.91 11.24 1.71
C VAL A 90 -8.14 10.60 2.42
N LYS A 91 -9.22 10.33 1.70
CA LYS A 91 -10.39 9.57 2.19
C LYS A 91 -10.37 8.13 1.68
N GLY A 92 -11.41 7.35 1.95
CA GLY A 92 -11.53 5.98 1.46
C GLY A 92 -10.97 4.97 2.46
N ILE A 93 -10.15 4.04 1.98
CA ILE A 93 -9.68 2.89 2.76
C ILE A 93 -8.54 3.34 3.68
N TRP A 94 -8.88 3.56 4.95
CA TRP A 94 -7.94 3.71 6.07
C TRP A 94 -7.70 2.33 6.72
N ALA A 95 -7.09 2.30 7.92
CA ALA A 95 -6.78 1.05 8.60
C ALA A 95 -8.02 0.14 8.68
N SER A 96 -7.87 -1.03 8.07
CA SER A 96 -8.92 -2.00 7.80
C SER A 96 -8.44 -3.37 8.26
N SER A 97 -9.25 -4.41 8.06
CA SER A 97 -8.87 -5.77 8.44
C SER A 97 -9.16 -6.80 7.35
N LEU A 98 -8.22 -7.74 7.18
CA LEU A 98 -8.29 -8.91 6.29
C LEU A 98 -8.12 -10.18 7.12
N ARG A 99 -9.10 -11.09 7.05
CA ARG A 99 -9.01 -12.41 7.68
C ARG A 99 -9.50 -13.52 6.78
N TYR A 100 -8.83 -14.65 6.86
CA TYR A 100 -9.32 -15.91 6.33
C TYR A 100 -10.17 -16.63 7.37
N ARG A 101 -11.32 -17.16 6.95
CA ARG A 101 -12.21 -17.99 7.75
C ARG A 101 -12.15 -19.43 7.28
N GLN A 102 -11.68 -20.31 8.17
CA GLN A 102 -11.45 -21.71 7.86
C GLN A 102 -12.74 -22.50 7.62
N SER A 103 -13.83 -22.16 8.32
CA SER A 103 -15.09 -22.93 8.31
C SER A 103 -15.74 -22.99 6.92
N ASP A 104 -15.56 -21.96 6.10
CA ASP A 104 -16.11 -21.86 4.76
C ASP A 104 -15.06 -21.60 3.67
N ASN A 105 -13.78 -21.59 4.05
CA ASN A 105 -12.64 -21.34 3.17
C ASN A 105 -12.73 -20.00 2.42
N ARG A 106 -13.07 -18.92 3.13
CA ARG A 106 -13.25 -17.59 2.52
C ARG A 106 -12.41 -16.52 3.18
N PHE A 107 -12.03 -15.53 2.38
CA PHE A 107 -11.43 -14.29 2.86
C PHE A 107 -12.52 -13.25 3.10
N TYR A 108 -12.30 -12.44 4.13
CA TYR A 108 -13.15 -11.33 4.53
C TYR A 108 -12.31 -10.08 4.74
N PHE A 109 -12.74 -8.99 4.12
CA PHE A 109 -12.14 -7.67 4.29
C PHE A 109 -13.19 -6.71 4.86
N VAL A 110 -12.85 -6.01 5.93
CA VAL A 110 -13.73 -5.03 6.60
C VAL A 110 -13.05 -3.67 6.68
N ALA A 111 -13.76 -2.63 6.24
CA ALA A 111 -13.23 -1.27 6.24
C ALA A 111 -14.33 -0.27 6.63
N CYS A 112 -14.04 0.59 7.62
CA CYS A 112 -14.84 1.79 7.81
C CYS A 112 -14.44 2.84 6.76
N ILE A 113 -15.44 3.38 6.06
CA ILE A 113 -15.23 4.42 5.05
C ILE A 113 -15.82 5.74 5.58
N GLU A 114 -14.98 6.77 5.57
CA GLU A 114 -15.31 8.15 5.94
C GLU A 114 -16.01 8.31 7.30
N PHE A 115 -15.54 7.56 8.29
CA PHE A 115 -16.06 7.65 9.67
C PHE A 115 -17.58 7.40 9.75
N SER A 116 -18.16 6.72 8.75
CA SER A 116 -19.61 6.58 8.60
C SER A 116 -20.08 5.14 8.71
N LYS A 117 -19.73 4.30 7.73
CA LYS A 117 -20.21 2.92 7.61
C LYS A 117 -19.07 1.95 7.43
N THR A 118 -19.28 0.71 7.85
CA THR A 118 -18.34 -0.39 7.61
C THR A 118 -18.83 -1.24 6.45
N TYR A 119 -17.96 -1.44 5.47
CA TYR A 119 -18.20 -2.26 4.30
C TYR A 119 -17.50 -3.60 4.47
N VAL A 120 -18.19 -4.68 4.09
CA VAL A 120 -17.68 -6.05 4.19
C VAL A 120 -17.57 -6.64 2.80
N TYR A 121 -16.35 -7.05 2.44
CA TYR A 121 -16.03 -7.71 1.19
C TYR A 121 -15.63 -9.16 1.44
N SER A 122 -15.88 -10.03 0.47
CA SER A 122 -15.53 -11.44 0.57
C SER A 122 -15.14 -12.05 -0.78
N ALA A 123 -14.23 -13.02 -0.73
CA ALA A 123 -13.83 -13.88 -1.85
C ALA A 123 -13.52 -15.30 -1.37
N ALA A 124 -13.72 -16.29 -2.26
CA ALA A 124 -13.30 -17.68 -2.00
C ALA A 124 -11.80 -17.92 -2.29
N SER A 125 -11.18 -17.02 -3.07
CA SER A 125 -9.76 -17.00 -3.37
C SER A 125 -9.20 -15.62 -3.03
N PRO A 126 -7.96 -15.52 -2.54
CA PRO A 126 -7.34 -14.21 -2.25
C PRO A 126 -7.12 -13.38 -3.53
N THR A 127 -7.06 -14.04 -4.70
CA THR A 127 -7.00 -13.38 -6.03
C THR A 127 -8.37 -12.88 -6.52
N GLY A 128 -9.43 -13.10 -5.74
CA GLY A 128 -10.80 -12.78 -6.13
C GLY A 128 -11.52 -13.88 -6.92
N PRO A 129 -12.70 -13.58 -7.51
CA PRO A 129 -13.34 -12.28 -7.50
C PRO A 129 -13.79 -11.86 -6.10
N TRP A 130 -13.53 -10.60 -5.77
CA TRP A 130 -13.98 -9.97 -4.53
C TRP A 130 -15.32 -9.28 -4.76
N SER A 131 -16.21 -9.37 -3.77
CA SER A 131 -17.54 -8.76 -3.83
C SER A 131 -17.93 -8.18 -2.48
N GLN A 132 -18.63 -7.05 -2.49
CA GLN A 132 -19.25 -6.51 -1.28
C GLN A 132 -20.43 -7.39 -0.90
N ILE A 133 -20.44 -7.91 0.32
CA ILE A 133 -21.50 -8.80 0.83
C ILE A 133 -22.43 -8.11 1.83
N GLY A 134 -22.01 -6.98 2.40
CA GLY A 134 -22.78 -6.26 3.40
C GLY A 134 -22.25 -4.87 3.71
N THR A 135 -23.12 -4.07 4.33
CA THR A 135 -22.79 -2.76 4.88
C THR A 135 -23.43 -2.63 6.25
N ILE A 136 -22.63 -2.27 7.24
CA ILE A 136 -23.06 -2.03 8.62
C ILE A 136 -23.11 -0.52 8.83
N ASN A 137 -24.25 0.00 9.31
CA ASN A 137 -24.47 1.43 9.60
C ASN A 137 -23.76 1.89 10.88
N LYS A 138 -22.48 1.54 11.00
CA LYS A 138 -21.57 1.95 12.07
C LYS A 138 -20.15 1.92 11.52
N CYS A 139 -19.35 2.89 11.94
CA CYS A 139 -17.92 2.90 11.63
C CYS A 139 -17.14 2.08 12.66
N TYR A 140 -16.56 0.97 12.22
CA TYR A 140 -15.50 0.29 12.94
C TYR A 140 -14.16 0.92 12.55
N TYR A 141 -13.88 2.11 13.09
CA TYR A 141 -12.64 2.83 12.84
C TYR A 141 -11.44 2.01 13.30
N ASP A 142 -10.44 1.84 12.43
CA ASP A 142 -9.26 1.01 12.69
C ASP A 142 -9.61 -0.43 13.10
N ALA A 143 -10.51 -1.05 12.33
CA ALA A 143 -11.04 -2.38 12.59
C ALA A 143 -9.96 -3.46 12.64
N GLY A 144 -10.15 -4.42 13.54
CA GLY A 144 -9.45 -5.71 13.61
C GLY A 144 -10.46 -6.85 13.73
N LEU A 145 -10.76 -7.52 12.62
CA LEU A 145 -11.64 -8.67 12.54
C LEU A 145 -10.95 -9.91 13.13
N TYR A 146 -11.73 -10.74 13.81
CA TYR A 146 -11.31 -12.04 14.32
C TYR A 146 -12.48 -13.02 14.28
N PHE A 147 -12.22 -14.24 13.82
CA PHE A 147 -13.17 -15.35 13.90
C PHE A 147 -12.77 -16.25 15.07
N ASP A 148 -13.64 -16.40 16.07
CA ASP A 148 -13.34 -17.26 17.21
C ASP A 148 -13.51 -18.76 16.90
N LYS A 149 -13.12 -19.63 17.83
CA LYS A 149 -13.16 -21.10 17.67
C LYS A 149 -14.53 -21.66 17.28
N ASP A 150 -15.61 -20.97 17.64
CA ASP A 150 -17.01 -21.35 17.37
C ASP A 150 -17.57 -20.66 16.12
N ASP A 151 -16.65 -20.04 15.36
CA ASP A 151 -16.89 -19.27 14.14
C ASP A 151 -17.63 -17.96 14.37
N THR A 152 -17.71 -17.48 15.62
CA THR A 152 -18.30 -16.17 15.93
C THR A 152 -17.36 -15.05 15.48
N PRO A 153 -17.81 -14.14 14.60
CA PRO A 153 -17.02 -12.99 14.20
C PRO A 153 -17.06 -11.88 15.25
N TYR A 154 -15.88 -11.36 15.57
CA TYR A 154 -15.68 -10.17 16.41
C TYR A 154 -14.89 -9.11 15.66
N VAL A 155 -15.17 -7.85 15.93
CA VAL A 155 -14.38 -6.71 15.44
C VAL A 155 -13.96 -5.87 16.65
N ALA A 156 -12.65 -5.79 16.90
CA ALA A 156 -12.09 -4.77 17.78
C ALA A 156 -11.88 -3.48 17.00
N TYR A 157 -12.25 -2.33 17.55
CA TYR A 157 -12.13 -1.04 16.86
C TYR A 157 -12.14 0.14 17.84
N GLY A 158 -11.79 1.32 17.35
CA GLY A 158 -11.87 2.58 18.09
C GLY A 158 -10.56 3.36 18.14
N ARG A 159 -10.68 4.63 18.52
CA ARG A 159 -9.57 5.56 18.79
C ARG A 159 -9.80 6.20 20.15
N GLY A 160 -8.93 5.88 21.12
CA GLY A 160 -9.19 6.18 22.53
C GLY A 160 -9.94 5.02 23.19
N ASP A 161 -11.26 5.17 23.42
CA ASP A 161 -12.08 4.06 23.91
C ASP A 161 -12.05 2.90 22.91
N LEU A 162 -11.80 1.69 23.41
CA LEU A 162 -11.75 0.48 22.59
C LEU A 162 -13.02 -0.33 22.78
N HIS A 163 -13.58 -0.72 21.65
CA HIS A 163 -14.82 -1.46 21.56
C HIS A 163 -14.55 -2.84 20.95
N VAL A 164 -15.34 -3.82 21.37
CA VAL A 164 -15.47 -5.09 20.66
C VAL A 164 -16.93 -5.21 20.25
N ALA A 165 -17.17 -5.42 18.96
CA ALA A 165 -18.47 -5.79 18.40
C ALA A 165 -18.48 -7.28 18.06
N GLN A 166 -19.59 -7.96 18.33
CA GLN A 166 -19.91 -9.27 17.76
C GLN A 166 -20.81 -9.07 16.55
N LEU A 167 -20.46 -9.69 15.44
CA LEU A 167 -21.28 -9.67 14.23
C LEU A 167 -22.13 -10.94 14.12
N ALA A 168 -23.18 -10.87 13.31
CA ALA A 168 -23.86 -12.07 12.84
C ALA A 168 -22.88 -12.93 12.01
N LYS A 169 -23.11 -14.24 11.92
CA LYS A 169 -22.20 -15.18 11.22
C LYS A 169 -22.03 -14.89 9.72
N ASP A 170 -22.95 -14.14 9.12
CA ASP A 170 -22.86 -13.68 7.73
C ASP A 170 -22.09 -12.35 7.57
N LEU A 171 -21.63 -11.76 8.69
CA LEU A 171 -20.95 -10.47 8.81
C LEU A 171 -21.78 -9.26 8.35
N LYS A 172 -23.10 -9.38 8.21
CA LYS A 172 -23.94 -8.30 7.64
C LYS A 172 -24.54 -7.36 8.68
N SER A 173 -24.53 -7.74 9.94
CA SER A 173 -25.10 -6.94 11.04
C SER A 173 -24.33 -7.14 12.33
N GLU A 174 -24.42 -6.12 13.19
CA GLU A 174 -23.96 -6.20 14.57
C GLU A 174 -25.02 -6.90 15.43
N VAL A 175 -24.57 -7.83 16.29
CA VAL A 175 -25.41 -8.48 17.30
C VAL A 175 -25.35 -7.71 18.61
N ARG A 176 -24.13 -7.34 19.04
CA ARG A 176 -23.90 -6.52 20.23
C ARG A 176 -22.51 -5.90 20.22
N GLU A 177 -22.31 -4.88 21.04
CA GLU A 177 -21.02 -4.22 21.28
C GLU A 177 -20.77 -4.04 22.78
N GLN A 178 -19.50 -3.93 23.18
CA GLN A 178 -19.10 -3.43 24.49
C GLN A 178 -17.82 -2.59 24.39
N THR A 179 -17.73 -1.50 25.15
CA THR A 179 -16.44 -0.87 25.46
C THR A 179 -15.65 -1.77 26.40
N VAL A 180 -14.48 -2.24 25.96
CA VAL A 180 -13.67 -3.23 26.69
C VAL A 180 -12.45 -2.62 27.38
N LEU A 181 -12.03 -1.43 26.95
CA LEU A 181 -10.92 -0.67 27.56
C LEU A 181 -11.12 0.84 27.36
N ARG A 182 -10.89 1.60 28.43
CA ARG A 182 -10.75 3.08 28.38
C ARG A 182 -9.33 3.45 28.80
N PRO A 183 -8.41 3.62 27.85
CA PRO A 183 -7.02 3.91 28.18
C PRO A 183 -6.89 5.33 28.76
N SER A 184 -6.39 5.44 29.99
CA SER A 184 -6.21 6.73 30.66
C SER A 184 -4.98 7.46 30.12
N GLY A 185 -5.17 8.69 29.62
CA GLY A 185 -4.07 9.54 29.14
C GLY A 185 -3.35 9.05 27.89
N LEU A 186 -3.91 8.06 27.18
CA LEU A 186 -3.32 7.48 25.97
C LEU A 186 -4.37 7.48 24.86
N THR A 187 -3.96 7.89 23.66
CA THR A 187 -4.73 7.62 22.43
C THR A 187 -4.17 6.37 21.79
N LEU A 188 -5.00 5.33 21.73
CA LEU A 188 -4.69 4.06 21.08
C LEU A 188 -5.62 3.85 19.89
N GLU A 189 -5.09 3.31 18.80
CA GLU A 189 -5.81 2.99 17.57
C GLU A 189 -5.17 1.77 16.87
N GLY A 190 -5.53 1.49 15.62
CA GLY A 190 -4.95 0.40 14.83
C GLY A 190 -5.24 -1.01 15.37
N SER A 191 -6.49 -1.29 15.75
CA SER A 191 -6.85 -2.53 16.44
C SER A 191 -6.60 -3.78 15.58
N ARG A 192 -5.98 -4.81 16.18
CA ARG A 192 -5.95 -6.18 15.63
C ARG A 192 -6.29 -7.18 16.73
N MET A 193 -7.30 -8.01 16.51
CA MET A 193 -7.79 -8.94 17.51
C MET A 193 -7.25 -10.35 17.30
N TYR A 194 -6.93 -11.03 18.39
CA TYR A 194 -6.42 -12.39 18.39
C TYR A 194 -6.96 -13.17 19.58
N ARG A 195 -6.84 -14.49 19.47
CA ARG A 195 -6.87 -15.38 20.61
C ARG A 195 -5.61 -16.23 20.59
N ARG A 196 -5.06 -16.44 21.77
CA ARG A 196 -3.98 -17.40 22.00
C ARG A 196 -4.26 -18.11 23.32
N ASP A 197 -4.24 -19.43 23.28
CA ASP A 197 -4.69 -20.29 24.37
C ASP A 197 -6.15 -19.94 24.79
N ASN A 198 -6.37 -19.60 26.07
CA ASN A 198 -7.65 -19.18 26.61
C ASN A 198 -7.80 -17.67 26.76
N ASN A 199 -6.88 -16.88 26.19
CA ASN A 199 -6.84 -15.43 26.35
C ASN A 199 -7.15 -14.72 25.03
N TYR A 200 -7.81 -13.57 25.13
CA TYR A 200 -8.09 -12.67 24.02
C TYR A 200 -7.12 -11.49 24.05
N TYR A 201 -6.66 -11.08 22.89
CA TYR A 201 -5.70 -10.00 22.75
C TYR A 201 -6.18 -8.96 21.75
N ILE A 202 -5.89 -7.69 22.01
CA ILE A 202 -6.07 -6.60 21.05
C ILE A 202 -4.73 -5.86 20.96
N PHE A 203 -4.14 -5.87 19.77
CA PHE A 203 -2.89 -5.20 19.47
C PHE A 203 -3.18 -3.80 18.95
N LEU A 204 -2.44 -2.80 19.43
CA LEU A 204 -2.80 -1.39 19.35
C LEU A 204 -1.58 -0.50 19.23
N THR A 205 -1.63 0.48 18.35
CA THR A 205 -0.59 1.51 18.28
C THR A 205 -0.93 2.69 19.19
N ARG A 206 0.09 3.31 19.78
CA ARG A 206 0.06 4.70 20.24
C ARG A 206 0.78 5.53 19.18
N PRO A 207 0.05 6.19 18.28
CA PRO A 207 0.64 6.85 17.12
C PRO A 207 1.73 7.86 17.52
N ALA A 208 2.90 7.88 16.88
CA ALA A 208 3.42 6.97 15.86
C ALA A 208 4.68 6.22 16.34
N THR A 209 4.78 5.92 17.64
CA THR A 209 6.01 5.32 18.22
C THR A 209 5.78 4.16 19.16
N GLY A 210 4.59 4.06 19.76
CA GLY A 210 4.31 3.10 20.80
C GLY A 210 3.52 1.92 20.25
N GLN A 211 3.83 0.72 20.70
CA GLN A 211 3.04 -0.47 20.44
C GLN A 211 2.61 -1.08 21.76
N TYR A 212 1.31 -1.32 21.89
CA TYR A 212 0.67 -1.91 23.06
C TYR A 212 -0.06 -3.19 22.68
N ILE A 213 -0.27 -4.03 23.68
CA ILE A 213 -1.19 -5.16 23.59
C ILE A 213 -2.06 -5.20 24.83
N ALA A 214 -3.35 -5.32 24.62
CA ALA A 214 -4.35 -5.50 25.65
C ALA A 214 -4.69 -7.00 25.75
N LYS A 215 -4.86 -7.55 26.96
CA LYS A 215 -5.19 -8.97 27.21
C LYS A 215 -6.43 -9.10 28.09
N SER A 216 -7.35 -9.99 27.74
CA SER A 216 -8.44 -10.44 28.60
C SER A 216 -8.42 -11.94 28.82
N THR A 217 -8.68 -12.36 30.05
CA THR A 217 -8.81 -13.78 30.46
C THR A 217 -10.27 -14.22 30.58
N ASN A 218 -11.23 -13.30 30.40
CA ASN A 218 -12.65 -13.51 30.72
C ASN A 218 -13.55 -13.37 29.46
N GLY A 219 -13.03 -13.76 28.30
CA GLY A 219 -13.75 -13.69 27.02
C GLY A 219 -13.46 -12.44 26.18
N PRO A 220 -14.03 -12.36 24.97
CA PRO A 220 -13.78 -11.26 24.02
C PRO A 220 -14.37 -9.92 24.49
N PHE A 221 -15.31 -9.96 25.44
CA PHE A 221 -15.91 -8.78 26.06
C PHE A 221 -15.49 -8.59 27.53
N GLY A 222 -14.51 -9.37 28.00
CA GLY A 222 -13.99 -9.20 29.34
C GLY A 222 -13.27 -7.86 29.50
N THR A 223 -12.89 -7.52 30.73
CA THR A 223 -11.98 -6.41 30.96
C THR A 223 -10.61 -6.74 30.38
N TYR A 224 -9.97 -5.78 29.73
CA TYR A 224 -8.62 -5.92 29.21
C TYR A 224 -7.60 -5.20 30.10
N THR A 225 -6.47 -5.85 30.38
CA THR A 225 -5.28 -5.21 30.94
C THR A 225 -4.35 -4.81 29.81
N LEU A 226 -3.68 -3.67 29.89
CA LEU A 226 -2.81 -3.14 28.85
C LEU A 226 -1.32 -3.32 29.19
N LYS A 227 -0.48 -3.68 28.21
CA LYS A 227 0.98 -3.75 28.33
C LYS A 227 1.65 -3.03 27.16
N LEU A 228 2.68 -2.23 27.45
CA LEU A 228 3.57 -1.66 26.46
C LEU A 228 4.54 -2.73 25.94
N ILE A 229 4.64 -2.86 24.62
CA ILE A 229 5.50 -3.85 23.93
C ILE A 229 6.72 -3.18 23.29
N ALA A 230 6.55 -1.99 22.74
CA ALA A 230 7.63 -1.20 22.14
C ALA A 230 7.34 0.28 22.31
N ASP A 231 8.37 1.09 22.53
CA ASP A 231 8.26 2.54 22.40
C ASP A 231 9.54 3.10 21.80
N ASN A 232 9.41 3.80 20.68
CA ASN A 232 10.49 4.51 20.02
C ASN A 232 11.71 3.60 19.70
N ILE A 233 11.45 2.33 19.39
CA ILE A 233 12.49 1.38 18.99
C ILE A 233 12.95 1.72 17.58
N ARG A 234 14.27 1.77 17.37
CA ARG A 234 14.85 2.13 16.07
C ARG A 234 14.88 0.95 15.13
N LEU A 235 14.75 1.23 13.84
CA LEU A 235 15.06 0.30 12.76
C LEU A 235 16.52 0.42 12.35
N SER A 236 17.32 -0.62 12.57
CA SER A 236 18.77 -0.59 12.34
C SER A 236 19.15 -0.38 10.87
N ALA A 237 18.49 -1.08 9.95
CA ALA A 237 18.78 -1.05 8.52
C ALA A 237 18.44 0.30 7.86
N VAL A 238 17.50 1.06 8.45
CA VAL A 238 17.08 2.38 7.94
C VAL A 238 16.98 3.38 9.10
N PRO A 239 18.12 3.91 9.61
CA PRO A 239 18.17 4.67 10.86
C PRO A 239 17.37 5.98 10.88
N ARG A 240 16.98 6.49 9.71
CA ARG A 240 16.21 7.72 9.55
C ARG A 240 14.72 7.50 9.30
N ALA A 241 14.25 6.25 9.35
CA ALA A 241 12.84 5.94 9.38
C ALA A 241 12.24 6.29 10.76
N GLY A 242 10.92 6.47 10.83
CA GLY A 242 10.19 6.48 12.09
C GLY A 242 10.30 5.13 12.84
N ALA A 243 9.85 5.11 14.09
CA ALA A 243 9.82 3.88 14.87
C ALA A 243 8.82 2.87 14.26
N PRO A 244 9.17 1.58 14.12
CA PRO A 244 8.21 0.54 13.75
C PRO A 244 7.03 0.49 14.72
N HIS A 245 5.80 0.64 14.21
CA HIS A 245 4.57 0.65 14.99
C HIS A 245 3.39 0.15 14.16
N GLN A 246 2.25 -0.12 14.82
CA GLN A 246 1.02 -0.64 14.21
C GLN A 246 1.29 -1.91 13.39
N GLY A 247 0.36 -2.37 12.56
CA GLY A 247 0.50 -3.64 11.85
C GLY A 247 -0.07 -4.80 12.67
N SER A 248 0.44 -6.01 12.48
CA SER A 248 -0.19 -7.25 12.94
C SER A 248 0.77 -8.33 13.40
N LEU A 249 0.27 -9.22 14.25
CA LEU A 249 0.93 -10.45 14.67
C LEU A 249 0.48 -11.61 13.78
N VAL A 250 1.39 -12.53 13.50
CA VAL A 250 1.10 -13.74 12.72
C VAL A 250 1.95 -14.90 13.19
N ASP A 251 1.37 -16.10 13.22
CA ASP A 251 2.04 -17.35 13.53
C ASP A 251 2.39 -18.13 12.25
N THR A 252 3.53 -18.82 12.27
CA THR A 252 3.90 -19.79 11.23
C THR A 252 3.22 -21.13 11.48
N PRO A 253 3.18 -22.05 10.49
CA PRO A 253 2.71 -23.42 10.71
C PRO A 253 3.48 -24.18 11.82
N LYS A 254 4.68 -23.72 12.18
CA LYS A 254 5.50 -24.29 13.27
C LYS A 254 5.15 -23.72 14.65
N GLY A 255 4.27 -22.72 14.71
CA GLY A 255 3.86 -22.03 15.95
C GLY A 255 4.76 -20.87 16.36
N ASP A 256 5.78 -20.53 15.58
CA ASP A 256 6.62 -19.36 15.79
C ASP A 256 5.84 -18.08 15.44
N TRP A 257 5.98 -17.04 16.26
CA TRP A 257 5.25 -15.78 16.07
C TRP A 257 6.13 -14.67 15.54
N TYR A 258 5.54 -13.82 14.70
CA TYR A 258 6.19 -12.65 14.12
C TYR A 258 5.27 -11.43 14.22
N TYR A 259 5.90 -10.27 14.27
CA TYR A 259 5.26 -8.97 14.24
C TYR A 259 5.62 -8.27 12.93
N MET A 260 4.63 -8.16 12.03
CA MET A 260 4.69 -7.33 10.85
C MET A 260 4.18 -5.93 11.20
N ALA A 261 5.08 -4.97 11.40
CA ALA A 261 4.74 -3.56 11.57
C ALA A 261 4.89 -2.80 10.25
N PHE A 262 4.80 -1.48 10.30
CA PHE A 262 5.43 -0.62 9.31
C PHE A 262 6.26 0.48 9.98
N ALA A 263 7.17 1.09 9.23
CA ALA A 263 7.91 2.27 9.66
C ALA A 263 7.62 3.45 8.73
N ASP A 264 7.58 4.67 9.29
CA ASP A 264 7.36 5.90 8.53
C ASP A 264 8.63 6.27 7.74
N MET A 265 8.69 5.89 6.47
CA MET A 265 9.83 6.06 5.58
C MET A 265 9.57 7.16 4.53
N TYR A 266 8.94 8.27 4.92
CA TYR A 266 8.71 9.42 4.02
C TYR A 266 10.04 9.99 3.48
N PRO A 267 10.12 10.37 2.19
CA PRO A 267 8.99 10.62 1.28
C PRO A 267 8.47 9.38 0.51
N GLY A 268 9.02 8.19 0.79
CA GLY A 268 8.61 6.93 0.16
C GLY A 268 7.28 6.36 0.67
N GLY A 269 6.84 6.76 1.86
CA GLY A 269 5.62 6.27 2.50
C GLY A 269 5.92 5.36 3.69
N ARG A 270 5.02 4.44 4.01
CA ARG A 270 5.08 3.59 5.21
C ARG A 270 5.37 2.13 4.81
N CYS A 271 6.53 1.60 5.19
CA CYS A 271 7.03 0.33 4.64
C CYS A 271 6.98 -0.82 5.67
N PRO A 272 6.53 -2.03 5.28
CA PRO A 272 6.47 -3.19 6.17
C PRO A 272 7.84 -3.62 6.70
N VAL A 273 7.88 -3.91 8.00
CA VAL A 273 9.06 -4.38 8.72
C VAL A 273 8.67 -5.53 9.63
N LEU A 274 9.55 -6.53 9.76
CA LEU A 274 9.27 -7.79 10.44
C LEU A 274 10.24 -8.02 11.60
N ALA A 275 9.71 -8.45 12.75
CA ALA A 275 10.50 -8.90 13.90
C ALA A 275 9.92 -10.18 14.53
N PRO A 276 10.74 -11.11 15.03
CA PRO A 276 10.26 -12.28 15.76
C PRO A 276 9.63 -11.89 17.11
N ILE A 277 8.63 -12.65 17.54
CA ILE A 277 7.96 -12.53 18.83
C ILE A 277 8.24 -13.77 19.69
N THR A 278 8.55 -13.56 20.95
CA THR A 278 8.51 -14.60 21.98
C THR A 278 7.33 -14.39 22.90
N TRP A 279 6.71 -15.48 23.37
CA TRP A 279 5.65 -15.44 24.36
C TRP A 279 6.19 -15.88 25.71
N GLY A 280 6.08 -15.02 26.72
CA GLY A 280 6.42 -15.34 28.10
C GLY A 280 5.41 -16.31 28.72
N SER A 281 5.82 -16.98 29.80
CA SER A 281 4.92 -17.82 30.62
C SER A 281 3.77 -17.04 31.27
N ASP A 282 3.92 -15.72 31.37
CA ASP A 282 2.89 -14.77 31.80
C ASP A 282 1.82 -14.49 30.72
N GLY A 283 1.97 -15.11 29.53
CA GLY A 283 1.07 -14.97 28.40
C GLY A 283 1.17 -13.62 27.70
N TRP A 284 2.30 -12.92 27.79
CA TRP A 284 2.54 -11.67 27.07
C TRP A 284 3.62 -11.84 25.99
N PRO A 285 3.47 -11.20 24.81
CA PRO A 285 4.49 -11.21 23.79
C PRO A 285 5.60 -10.21 24.10
N THR A 286 6.80 -10.49 23.61
CA THR A 286 7.95 -9.59 23.61
C THR A 286 8.59 -9.62 22.22
N ILE A 287 9.01 -8.47 21.72
CA ILE A 287 9.75 -8.38 20.46
C ILE A 287 11.20 -8.79 20.70
N GLN A 288 11.72 -9.68 19.86
CA GLN A 288 13.14 -9.98 19.85
C GLN A 288 13.90 -8.80 19.22
N LEU A 289 14.83 -8.22 19.96
CA LEU A 289 15.65 -7.09 19.50
C LEU A 289 17.10 -7.56 19.26
N VAL A 290 17.76 -6.94 18.29
CA VAL A 290 19.20 -7.07 18.06
C VAL A 290 19.85 -5.77 18.49
N ASN A 291 20.70 -5.82 19.51
CA ASN A 291 21.37 -4.64 20.08
C ASN A 291 20.38 -3.50 20.46
N GLY A 292 19.21 -3.87 21.00
CA GLY A 292 18.17 -2.91 21.40
C GLY A 292 17.39 -2.27 20.23
N GLN A 293 17.55 -2.78 19.01
CA GLN A 293 16.91 -2.27 17.80
C GLN A 293 16.20 -3.38 17.02
N TRP A 294 15.35 -2.99 16.07
CA TRP A 294 14.88 -3.90 15.05
C TRP A 294 16.02 -4.22 14.09
N GLY A 295 16.46 -5.47 14.10
CA GLY A 295 17.68 -5.92 13.44
C GLY A 295 17.45 -6.67 12.13
N ASP A 296 18.52 -7.35 11.72
CA ASP A 296 18.49 -8.46 10.78
C ASP A 296 18.21 -9.76 11.55
N TYR A 297 17.24 -10.52 11.08
CA TYR A 297 16.79 -11.76 11.72
C TYR A 297 16.97 -12.95 10.78
N ASN A 298 16.90 -14.15 11.35
CA ASN A 298 16.79 -15.36 10.54
C ASN A 298 15.46 -15.36 9.79
N TYR A 299 15.46 -15.94 8.59
CA TYR A 299 14.23 -16.18 7.84
C TYR A 299 13.21 -16.98 8.68
N PRO A 300 11.92 -16.59 8.68
CA PRO A 300 10.87 -17.31 9.40
C PRO A 300 10.67 -18.75 8.95
N LEU A 301 10.77 -18.96 7.64
CA LEU A 301 10.62 -20.24 6.95
C LEU A 301 11.69 -20.34 5.85
N SER A 302 11.79 -21.49 5.18
CA SER A 302 12.70 -21.63 4.04
C SER A 302 12.42 -20.52 3.02
N PRO A 303 13.44 -19.75 2.59
CA PRO A 303 13.26 -18.65 1.65
C PRO A 303 12.57 -19.11 0.39
N HIS A 304 11.55 -18.38 -0.02
CA HIS A 304 10.73 -18.71 -1.17
C HIS A 304 10.57 -17.47 -2.07
N PRO A 305 11.50 -17.29 -3.03
CA PRO A 305 11.46 -16.16 -3.94
C PRO A 305 10.14 -16.12 -4.72
N VAL A 306 9.62 -14.92 -4.92
CA VAL A 306 8.44 -14.64 -5.75
C VAL A 306 8.84 -13.75 -6.92
N SER A 307 7.92 -13.54 -7.87
CA SER A 307 8.17 -12.65 -9.00
C SER A 307 8.50 -11.23 -8.52
N SER A 308 9.58 -10.65 -9.06
CA SER A 308 9.97 -9.28 -8.75
C SER A 308 8.97 -8.28 -9.34
N PRO A 309 8.53 -7.26 -8.57
CA PRO A 309 7.75 -6.14 -9.11
C PRO A 309 8.60 -5.14 -9.91
N ILE A 310 9.92 -5.30 -9.88
CA ILE A 310 10.91 -4.52 -10.65
C ILE A 310 11.13 -5.19 -12.00
N GLY A 311 11.23 -4.40 -13.06
CA GLY A 311 11.38 -4.85 -14.43
C GLY A 311 10.49 -4.08 -15.39
N THR A 312 10.33 -4.61 -16.60
CA THR A 312 9.51 -4.01 -17.63
C THR A 312 8.13 -4.65 -17.65
N ASP A 313 7.09 -3.82 -17.48
CA ASP A 313 5.71 -4.17 -17.81
C ASP A 313 5.38 -3.66 -19.20
N THR A 314 5.04 -4.57 -20.12
CA THR A 314 4.55 -4.25 -21.47
C THR A 314 3.03 -4.21 -21.54
N PHE A 315 2.35 -4.27 -20.39
CA PHE A 315 0.91 -4.38 -20.26
C PHE A 315 0.37 -5.57 -21.07
N SER A 316 1.02 -6.72 -20.88
CA SER A 316 0.73 -7.96 -21.59
C SER A 316 -0.68 -8.47 -21.29
N GLY A 317 -1.36 -9.00 -22.30
CA GLY A 317 -2.74 -9.47 -22.17
C GLY A 317 -3.77 -8.33 -22.16
N SER A 318 -4.88 -8.53 -21.45
CA SER A 318 -6.06 -7.65 -21.48
C SER A 318 -6.36 -6.94 -20.16
N SER A 319 -5.48 -7.05 -19.17
CA SER A 319 -5.66 -6.48 -17.84
C SER A 319 -4.34 -5.93 -17.29
N LEU A 320 -4.44 -4.95 -16.39
CA LEU A 320 -3.28 -4.48 -15.64
C LEU A 320 -2.80 -5.55 -14.66
N ARG A 321 -1.50 -5.56 -14.36
CA ARG A 321 -0.96 -6.28 -13.19
C ARG A 321 -1.56 -5.74 -11.89
N GLN A 322 -1.47 -6.53 -10.83
CA GLN A 322 -2.09 -6.28 -9.53
C GLN A 322 -1.36 -5.22 -8.68
N ASP A 323 -0.24 -4.68 -9.15
CA ASP A 323 0.48 -3.59 -8.49
C ASP A 323 0.16 -2.20 -9.06
N TRP A 324 -0.72 -2.15 -10.07
CA TRP A 324 -1.25 -0.92 -10.62
C TRP A 324 -2.53 -0.48 -9.90
N GLU A 325 -2.59 0.81 -9.56
CA GLU A 325 -3.78 1.43 -8.97
C GLU A 325 -4.02 2.79 -9.63
N TRP A 326 -5.26 3.10 -10.01
CA TRP A 326 -5.69 4.40 -10.47
C TRP A 326 -5.79 5.38 -9.29
N ASN A 327 -5.46 6.65 -9.55
CA ASN A 327 -5.83 7.75 -8.67
C ASN A 327 -7.35 7.99 -8.82
N HIS A 328 -8.13 7.58 -7.81
CA HIS A 328 -9.60 7.46 -7.89
C HIS A 328 -10.06 6.38 -8.88
N ASN A 329 -11.35 6.04 -8.90
CA ASN A 329 -11.93 5.10 -9.85
C ASN A 329 -11.71 5.59 -11.30
N PRO A 330 -11.27 4.71 -12.22
CA PRO A 330 -11.14 5.07 -13.62
C PRO A 330 -12.52 5.22 -14.29
N ASP A 331 -12.57 6.01 -15.36
CA ASP A 331 -13.55 5.80 -16.43
C ASP A 331 -13.08 4.61 -17.28
N THR A 332 -13.79 3.49 -17.19
CA THR A 332 -13.44 2.24 -17.87
C THR A 332 -13.57 2.31 -19.39
N LYS A 333 -14.28 3.30 -19.94
CA LYS A 333 -14.29 3.57 -21.40
C LYS A 333 -13.06 4.37 -21.83
N GLY A 334 -12.38 5.02 -20.89
CA GLY A 334 -11.22 5.86 -21.12
C GLY A 334 -9.89 5.11 -21.24
N PHE A 335 -9.85 3.79 -21.07
CA PHE A 335 -8.63 3.01 -21.25
C PHE A 335 -8.86 1.63 -21.88
N THR A 336 -7.80 1.04 -22.41
CA THR A 336 -7.80 -0.34 -22.91
C THR A 336 -6.42 -0.94 -22.69
N VAL A 337 -6.35 -2.16 -22.16
CA VAL A 337 -5.11 -2.95 -22.09
C VAL A 337 -5.16 -4.01 -23.17
N ASN A 338 -4.15 -4.03 -24.03
CA ASN A 338 -3.97 -5.04 -25.07
C ASN A 338 -2.51 -5.02 -25.53
N ASN A 339 -1.62 -5.71 -24.81
CA ASN A 339 -0.16 -5.70 -25.05
C ASN A 339 0.39 -4.26 -25.17
N GLY A 340 -0.03 -3.43 -24.20
CA GLY A 340 0.11 -1.98 -24.17
C GLY A 340 -1.15 -1.34 -23.60
N LEU A 341 -1.00 -0.17 -22.99
CA LEU A 341 -2.07 0.60 -22.38
C LEU A 341 -2.45 1.79 -23.26
N THR A 342 -3.67 1.82 -23.78
CA THR A 342 -4.23 3.00 -24.45
C THR A 342 -4.99 3.85 -23.45
N LEU A 343 -4.67 5.14 -23.36
CA LEU A 343 -5.36 6.12 -22.53
C LEU A 343 -6.03 7.18 -23.41
N ARG A 344 -7.34 7.32 -23.30
CA ARG A 344 -8.15 8.36 -23.97
C ARG A 344 -8.36 9.51 -23.01
N THR A 345 -8.44 10.74 -23.53
CA THR A 345 -8.84 11.87 -22.70
C THR A 345 -10.29 11.71 -22.27
N VAL A 346 -10.52 11.67 -20.95
CA VAL A 346 -11.86 11.57 -20.33
C VAL A 346 -12.17 12.74 -19.42
N THR A 347 -11.25 13.70 -19.31
CA THR A 347 -11.43 14.91 -18.51
C THR A 347 -10.91 16.11 -19.28
N VAL A 348 -11.72 17.17 -19.37
CA VAL A 348 -11.28 18.50 -19.81
C VAL A 348 -10.91 19.30 -18.56
N THR A 349 -9.61 19.51 -18.33
CA THR A 349 -9.07 20.17 -17.14
C THR A 349 -7.68 20.74 -17.40
N LYS A 350 -7.25 21.70 -16.59
CA LYS A 350 -5.83 22.11 -16.47
C LYS A 350 -5.18 21.59 -15.18
N ASP A 351 -5.97 20.94 -14.34
CA ASP A 351 -5.60 20.46 -13.02
C ASP A 351 -5.35 18.95 -13.07
N LEU A 352 -4.09 18.54 -12.87
CA LEU A 352 -3.69 17.14 -12.78
C LEU A 352 -4.48 16.38 -11.71
N TYR A 353 -4.82 17.03 -10.59
CA TYR A 353 -5.54 16.38 -9.51
C TYR A 353 -7.01 16.09 -9.84
N GLN A 354 -7.54 16.67 -10.91
CA GLN A 354 -8.89 16.37 -11.42
C GLN A 354 -8.86 15.44 -12.64
N ALA A 355 -7.67 15.09 -13.16
CA ALA A 355 -7.55 14.22 -14.33
C ALA A 355 -7.85 12.76 -13.97
N ARG A 356 -9.03 12.27 -14.38
CA ARG A 356 -9.38 10.85 -14.30
C ARG A 356 -8.42 10.01 -15.15
N ASN A 357 -8.34 8.73 -14.84
CA ASN A 357 -7.45 7.77 -15.52
C ASN A 357 -5.96 8.12 -15.41
N THR A 358 -5.56 8.73 -14.28
CA THR A 358 -4.15 8.76 -13.88
C THR A 358 -3.81 7.41 -13.25
N LEU A 359 -3.05 6.58 -13.97
CA LEU A 359 -2.60 5.28 -13.51
C LEU A 359 -1.36 5.42 -12.64
N THR A 360 -1.29 4.75 -11.50
CA THR A 360 -0.20 4.91 -10.54
C THR A 360 0.48 3.61 -10.16
N HIS A 361 1.78 3.71 -9.84
CA HIS A 361 2.59 2.63 -9.30
C HIS A 361 3.41 3.16 -8.12
N ARG A 362 3.56 2.35 -7.07
CA ARG A 362 4.41 2.70 -5.91
C ARG A 362 5.87 2.85 -6.34
N ILE A 363 6.61 3.78 -5.76
CA ILE A 363 8.06 3.90 -5.97
C ILE A 363 8.75 2.91 -5.03
N ARG A 364 9.62 2.05 -5.58
CA ARG A 364 10.44 1.13 -4.79
C ARG A 364 11.65 1.87 -4.22
N GLY A 365 11.89 1.71 -2.92
CA GLY A 365 13.01 2.35 -2.24
C GLY A 365 14.31 1.55 -2.34
N PRO A 366 15.46 2.16 -1.98
CA PRO A 366 15.62 3.53 -1.49
C PRO A 366 15.55 4.61 -2.59
N GLN A 367 15.80 4.22 -3.84
CA GLN A 367 15.74 5.08 -5.01
C GLN A 367 15.04 4.27 -6.10
N GLY A 368 14.14 4.90 -6.85
CA GLY A 368 13.41 4.23 -7.93
C GLY A 368 13.52 5.00 -9.23
N THR A 369 13.62 4.27 -10.34
CA THR A 369 13.56 4.81 -11.70
C THR A 369 12.36 4.26 -12.45
N GLY A 370 11.42 5.13 -12.80
CA GLY A 370 10.26 4.80 -13.64
C GLY A 370 10.46 5.37 -15.03
N THR A 371 10.33 4.55 -16.09
CA THR A 371 10.41 4.99 -17.48
C THR A 371 9.21 4.49 -18.28
N VAL A 372 8.45 5.38 -18.90
CA VAL A 372 7.36 5.02 -19.81
C VAL A 372 7.74 5.27 -21.27
N LEU A 373 7.36 4.37 -22.18
CA LEU A 373 7.42 4.63 -23.62
C LEU A 373 6.02 4.97 -24.13
N VAL A 374 5.84 6.22 -24.58
CA VAL A 374 4.56 6.77 -25.01
C VAL A 374 4.57 7.01 -26.51
N ASP A 375 3.62 6.41 -27.22
CA ASP A 375 3.20 6.83 -28.56
C ASP A 375 2.06 7.84 -28.44
N PHE A 376 2.33 9.06 -28.88
CA PHE A 376 1.43 10.20 -28.75
C PHE A 376 0.96 10.74 -30.11
N SER A 377 1.03 9.90 -31.15
CA SER A 377 0.61 10.24 -32.52
C SER A 377 -0.86 10.70 -32.60
N ASN A 378 -1.72 10.21 -31.70
CA ASN A 378 -3.16 10.46 -31.69
C ASN A 378 -3.61 11.50 -30.64
N MET A 379 -2.71 12.30 -30.07
CA MET A 379 -3.09 13.43 -29.22
C MET A 379 -3.92 14.44 -30.01
N ALA A 380 -4.98 14.99 -29.42
CA ALA A 380 -5.75 16.10 -29.97
C ALA A 380 -5.17 17.45 -29.50
N ASP A 381 -5.59 18.55 -30.15
CA ASP A 381 -5.24 19.90 -29.70
C ASP A 381 -5.70 20.14 -28.25
N GLY A 382 -4.76 20.57 -27.40
CA GLY A 382 -4.96 20.80 -25.98
C GLY A 382 -4.67 19.59 -25.09
N ASP A 383 -4.33 18.42 -25.65
CA ASP A 383 -4.00 17.26 -24.83
C ASP A 383 -2.65 17.41 -24.10
N ARG A 384 -2.57 16.80 -22.92
CA ARG A 384 -1.36 16.64 -22.11
C ARG A 384 -1.25 15.20 -21.61
N VAL A 385 -0.12 14.58 -21.90
CA VAL A 385 0.25 13.22 -21.46
C VAL A 385 1.58 13.27 -20.72
N GLY A 386 1.78 12.49 -19.68
CA GLY A 386 3.08 12.49 -18.99
C GLY A 386 3.28 11.45 -17.91
N LEU A 387 4.43 11.58 -17.26
CA LEU A 387 4.86 10.82 -16.09
C LEU A 387 5.11 11.80 -14.94
N ALA A 388 4.33 11.67 -13.87
CA ALA A 388 4.40 12.46 -12.66
C ALA A 388 5.12 11.73 -11.53
N VAL A 389 5.80 12.50 -10.67
CA VAL A 389 5.90 12.14 -9.25
C VAL A 389 4.64 12.68 -8.59
N LEU A 390 3.69 11.81 -8.34
CA LEU A 390 2.34 12.16 -7.89
C LEU A 390 2.25 12.08 -6.37
N ARG A 391 1.87 13.19 -5.76
CA ARG A 391 1.49 13.34 -4.34
C ARG A 391 0.68 14.63 -4.15
N ASP A 392 0.54 15.15 -2.95
CA ASP A 392 -0.05 16.47 -2.67
C ASP A 392 0.81 17.64 -3.17
N GLN A 393 2.13 17.42 -3.31
CA GLN A 393 3.03 18.27 -4.07
C GLN A 393 3.67 17.44 -5.18
N SER A 394 3.36 17.78 -6.42
CA SER A 394 3.69 17.00 -7.60
C SER A 394 4.52 17.80 -8.61
N ALA A 395 5.26 17.06 -9.41
CA ALA A 395 5.90 17.55 -10.62
C ALA A 395 5.83 16.46 -11.70
N TRP A 396 5.92 16.85 -12.96
CA TRP A 396 5.81 15.89 -14.06
C TRP A 396 6.57 16.33 -15.30
N ILE A 397 6.94 15.34 -16.12
CA ILE A 397 7.43 15.53 -17.48
C ILE A 397 6.43 14.93 -18.46
N GLY A 398 6.21 15.58 -19.59
CA GLY A 398 5.21 15.15 -20.53
C GLY A 398 5.27 15.81 -21.89
N ILE A 399 4.30 15.45 -22.73
CA ILE A 399 4.05 16.07 -24.02
C ILE A 399 2.80 16.94 -23.91
N GLU A 400 2.90 18.16 -24.41
CA GLU A 400 1.77 19.06 -24.65
C GLU A 400 1.59 19.25 -26.15
N ARG A 401 0.33 19.25 -26.59
CA ARG A 401 -0.04 19.66 -27.95
C ARG A 401 -0.85 20.95 -27.92
N GLU A 402 -0.36 21.97 -28.62
CA GLU A 402 -1.07 23.24 -28.83
C GLU A 402 -1.14 23.51 -30.34
N GLY A 403 -2.36 23.43 -30.90
CA GLY A 403 -2.61 23.45 -32.33
C GLY A 403 -1.93 22.29 -33.06
N ASP A 404 -0.97 22.63 -33.92
CA ASP A 404 -0.10 21.72 -34.67
C ASP A 404 1.33 21.66 -34.09
N LYS A 405 1.54 22.16 -32.88
CA LYS A 405 2.84 22.15 -32.21
C LYS A 405 2.84 21.16 -31.06
N TRP A 406 3.92 20.38 -30.99
CA TRP A 406 4.20 19.46 -29.88
C TRP A 406 5.43 19.94 -29.14
N SER A 407 5.41 19.83 -27.82
CA SER A 407 6.53 20.21 -26.96
C SER A 407 6.73 19.16 -25.87
N VAL A 408 7.98 18.88 -25.50
CA VAL A 408 8.28 18.22 -24.22
C VAL A 408 8.30 19.31 -23.16
N ILE A 409 7.55 19.15 -22.08
CA ILE A 409 7.49 20.10 -20.98
C ILE A 409 7.75 19.41 -19.65
N MET A 410 8.38 20.13 -18.73
CA MET A 410 8.44 19.79 -17.31
C MET A 410 7.60 20.83 -16.56
N VAL A 411 6.69 20.36 -15.70
CA VAL A 411 5.83 21.19 -14.86
C VAL A 411 6.13 20.92 -13.40
N THR A 412 6.32 22.00 -12.63
CA THR A 412 6.51 21.99 -11.17
C THR A 412 5.37 22.75 -10.49
N ASP A 413 5.42 22.86 -9.17
CA ASP A 413 4.48 23.64 -8.35
C ASP A 413 3.02 23.19 -8.47
N VAL A 414 2.77 21.93 -8.85
CA VAL A 414 1.44 21.32 -8.78
C VAL A 414 1.20 20.97 -7.32
N SER A 415 0.25 21.61 -6.64
CA SER A 415 0.11 21.47 -5.18
C SER A 415 -1.31 21.56 -4.67
N MET A 416 -1.55 20.98 -3.50
CA MET A 416 -2.80 21.06 -2.76
C MET A 416 -2.71 21.98 -1.53
N ASN A 417 -3.87 22.43 -1.07
CA ASN A 417 -4.06 23.04 0.25
C ASN A 417 -4.22 21.95 1.33
N SER A 418 -4.28 22.35 2.60
CA SER A 418 -4.48 21.43 3.74
C SER A 418 -5.85 20.74 3.76
N ASP A 419 -6.84 21.25 3.03
CA ASP A 419 -8.14 20.61 2.81
C ASP A 419 -8.17 19.69 1.57
N TRP A 420 -7.01 19.47 0.95
CA TRP A 420 -6.81 18.68 -0.27
C TRP A 420 -7.52 19.26 -1.52
N SER A 421 -7.93 20.54 -1.45
CA SER A 421 -8.28 21.32 -2.63
C SER A 421 -7.02 21.70 -3.42
N THR A 422 -7.16 21.97 -4.71
CA THR A 422 -6.02 22.33 -5.57
C THR A 422 -5.58 23.75 -5.23
N LYS A 423 -4.32 23.90 -4.84
CA LYS A 423 -3.68 25.20 -4.60
C LYS A 423 -3.09 25.77 -5.87
N SER A 424 -2.44 24.93 -6.66
CA SER A 424 -1.79 25.31 -7.91
C SER A 424 -1.87 24.17 -8.92
N THR A 425 -2.16 24.52 -10.17
CA THR A 425 -2.18 23.61 -11.32
C THR A 425 -0.81 23.45 -11.98
N GLY A 426 0.21 24.14 -11.44
CA GLY A 426 1.60 24.06 -11.83
C GLY A 426 2.06 25.10 -12.84
N THR A 427 3.38 25.19 -12.98
CA THR A 427 4.09 26.11 -13.89
C THR A 427 5.03 25.33 -14.79
N VAL A 428 5.09 25.67 -16.08
CA VAL A 428 6.09 25.09 -17.00
C VAL A 428 7.48 25.59 -16.61
N ALA A 429 8.28 24.74 -15.99
CA ALA A 429 9.63 25.05 -15.50
C ALA A 429 10.70 24.91 -16.60
N ALA A 430 10.47 24.03 -17.57
CA ALA A 430 11.33 23.86 -18.73
C ALA A 430 10.55 23.29 -19.92
N ARG A 431 11.01 23.60 -21.14
CA ARG A 431 10.37 23.14 -22.38
C ARG A 431 11.37 22.90 -23.51
N LYS A 432 11.06 21.95 -24.38
CA LYS A 432 11.65 21.80 -25.73
C LYS A 432 10.51 21.85 -26.74
N ASP A 433 10.52 22.88 -27.57
CA ASP A 433 9.46 23.16 -28.53
C ASP A 433 9.66 22.48 -29.88
N ASN A 434 8.55 22.36 -30.62
CA ASN A 434 8.48 21.93 -32.02
C ASN A 434 9.15 20.58 -32.27
N ILE A 435 8.88 19.60 -31.40
CA ILE A 435 9.40 18.24 -31.56
C ILE A 435 8.76 17.51 -32.76
N SER A 436 9.58 16.79 -33.52
CA SER A 436 9.16 16.04 -34.70
C SER A 436 8.80 14.57 -34.42
N PHE A 437 9.37 13.97 -33.38
CA PHE A 437 9.07 12.58 -32.99
C PHE A 437 7.63 12.44 -32.46
N ARG A 438 7.10 11.21 -32.52
CA ARG A 438 5.76 10.85 -32.00
C ARG A 438 5.77 9.66 -31.03
N LYS A 439 6.96 9.17 -30.71
CA LYS A 439 7.24 8.21 -29.65
C LYS A 439 8.37 8.74 -28.78
N VAL A 440 8.23 8.60 -27.47
CA VAL A 440 9.21 9.13 -26.52
C VAL A 440 9.24 8.30 -25.25
N TYR A 441 10.45 8.11 -24.72
CA TYR A 441 10.65 7.63 -23.37
C TYR A 441 10.61 8.81 -22.42
N LEU A 442 9.77 8.76 -21.39
CA LEU A 442 9.75 9.72 -20.28
C LEU A 442 10.24 9.01 -19.03
N ARG A 443 11.27 9.55 -18.38
CA ARG A 443 11.90 8.95 -17.19
C ARG A 443 11.83 9.89 -16.00
N LEU A 444 11.51 9.30 -14.86
CA LEU A 444 11.55 9.90 -13.53
C LEU A 444 12.46 9.07 -12.63
N ASN A 445 13.52 9.68 -12.10
CA ASN A 445 14.32 9.11 -11.01
C ASN A 445 13.94 9.81 -9.71
N ALA A 446 13.59 9.04 -8.67
CA ALA A 446 13.19 9.56 -7.37
C ALA A 446 14.06 8.97 -6.25
N ASP A 447 14.65 9.83 -5.42
CA ASP A 447 15.30 9.45 -4.17
C ASP A 447 14.29 9.53 -3.03
N ILE A 448 13.89 8.38 -2.50
CA ILE A 448 12.87 8.30 -1.45
C ILE A 448 13.46 7.82 -0.11
N ARG A 449 14.77 7.97 0.08
CA ARG A 449 15.42 7.67 1.36
C ARG A 449 14.84 8.54 2.47
N PRO A 450 14.52 7.96 3.65
CA PRO A 450 13.89 8.72 4.71
C PRO A 450 14.87 9.65 5.43
N GLY A 451 14.30 10.65 6.12
CA GLY A 451 14.99 11.60 7.00
C GLY A 451 15.30 12.97 6.41
N SER A 452 15.21 13.13 5.09
CA SER A 452 15.37 14.41 4.42
C SER A 452 14.53 14.46 3.15
N PRO A 453 14.09 15.65 2.70
CA PRO A 453 13.48 15.79 1.38
C PRO A 453 14.44 15.27 0.31
N GLY A 454 14.12 14.13 -0.29
CA GLY A 454 14.81 13.61 -1.46
C GLY A 454 14.47 14.43 -2.71
N THR A 455 14.89 13.95 -3.88
CA THR A 455 14.67 14.65 -5.15
C THR A 455 14.07 13.76 -6.22
N ALA A 456 13.28 14.38 -7.10
CA ALA A 456 12.86 13.83 -8.37
C ALA A 456 13.58 14.55 -9.51
N THR A 457 14.14 13.80 -10.46
CA THR A 457 14.71 14.34 -11.70
C THR A 457 14.01 13.73 -12.90
N PHE A 458 13.84 14.55 -13.94
CA PHE A 458 13.08 14.19 -15.12
C PHE A 458 13.93 14.26 -16.37
N SER A 459 13.75 13.30 -17.26
CA SER A 459 14.45 13.24 -18.54
C SER A 459 13.62 12.56 -19.61
N TYR A 460 13.95 12.79 -20.87
CA TYR A 460 13.29 12.16 -22.01
C TYR A 460 14.30 11.59 -23.00
N SER A 461 13.88 10.63 -23.84
CA SER A 461 14.72 10.01 -24.87
C SER A 461 13.89 9.57 -26.08
N GLU A 462 14.48 9.64 -27.27
CA GLU A 462 13.88 9.12 -28.52
C GLU A 462 14.25 7.65 -28.77
N ASN A 463 15.39 7.18 -28.22
CA ASN A 463 15.94 5.85 -28.46
C ASN A 463 15.92 4.92 -27.24
N GLY A 464 15.64 5.45 -26.05
CA GLY A 464 15.57 4.68 -24.80
C GLY A 464 16.93 4.38 -24.16
N SER A 465 18.04 4.80 -24.77
CA SER A 465 19.40 4.62 -24.24
C SER A 465 20.06 5.94 -23.81
N SER A 466 19.82 7.02 -24.55
CA SER A 466 20.42 8.33 -24.31
C SER A 466 19.34 9.31 -23.84
N PHE A 467 19.41 9.71 -22.57
CA PHE A 467 18.41 10.58 -21.95
C PHE A 467 18.90 12.02 -21.85
N THR A 468 18.03 12.96 -22.20
CA THR A 468 18.22 14.39 -22.00
C THR A 468 17.42 14.85 -20.79
N SER A 469 18.09 15.38 -19.77
CA SER A 469 17.44 16.00 -18.61
C SER A 469 16.63 17.22 -19.03
N LEU A 470 15.47 17.44 -18.40
CA LEU A 470 14.63 18.61 -18.65
C LEU A 470 14.26 19.28 -17.32
N GLY A 471 14.68 20.54 -17.16
CA GLY A 471 14.48 21.33 -15.95
C GLY A 471 15.37 20.93 -14.78
N SER A 472 15.12 21.54 -13.62
CA SER A 472 15.87 21.30 -12.37
C SER A 472 15.26 20.16 -11.55
N SER A 473 15.98 19.69 -10.52
CA SER A 473 15.45 18.70 -9.60
C SER A 473 14.26 19.25 -8.80
N PHE A 474 13.19 18.47 -8.69
CA PHE A 474 12.06 18.75 -7.82
C PHE A 474 12.30 18.16 -6.43
N LYS A 475 11.98 18.89 -5.37
CA LYS A 475 12.17 18.45 -3.98
C LYS A 475 10.93 17.66 -3.53
N LEU A 476 11.12 16.43 -3.06
CA LEU A 476 10.00 15.60 -2.62
C LEU A 476 9.48 16.08 -1.27
N HIS A 477 8.15 16.18 -1.16
CA HIS A 477 7.50 16.55 0.08
C HIS A 477 7.47 15.38 1.07
N THR A 478 7.76 15.67 2.35
CA THR A 478 7.99 14.67 3.41
C THR A 478 6.90 14.64 4.47
N ASP A 479 5.98 15.60 4.46
CA ASP A 479 4.96 15.72 5.50
C ASP A 479 3.98 14.55 5.42
N TRP A 480 3.59 14.00 6.57
CA TRP A 480 2.84 12.74 6.66
C TRP A 480 1.33 12.91 6.41
N GLN A 481 0.80 14.13 6.42
CA GLN A 481 -0.64 14.43 6.46
C GLN A 481 -1.40 13.95 5.22
N PHE A 482 -0.72 13.83 4.07
CA PHE A 482 -1.34 13.22 2.89
C PHE A 482 -1.54 11.71 3.07
N PHE A 483 -0.72 11.07 3.92
CA PHE A 483 -0.54 9.65 4.19
C PHE A 483 0.19 8.83 3.12
N PRO A 484 -0.28 8.66 1.86
CA PRO A 484 0.51 7.95 0.87
C PRO A 484 1.89 8.56 0.62
N GLY A 485 2.83 7.68 0.28
CA GLY A 485 4.11 8.04 -0.29
C GLY A 485 3.99 8.61 -1.70
N ASN A 486 5.10 9.11 -2.24
CA ASN A 486 5.17 9.52 -3.64
C ASN A 486 5.00 8.30 -4.57
N ARG A 487 4.25 8.49 -5.66
CA ARG A 487 4.02 7.45 -6.68
C ARG A 487 4.46 7.90 -8.07
N TYR A 488 4.76 6.95 -8.93
CA TYR A 488 4.72 7.21 -10.37
C TYR A 488 3.26 7.43 -10.79
N GLY A 489 2.99 8.46 -11.60
CA GLY A 489 1.66 8.73 -12.15
C GLY A 489 1.69 8.91 -13.66
N ILE A 490 1.07 7.99 -14.41
CA ILE A 490 0.93 8.04 -15.86
C ILE A 490 -0.44 8.61 -16.17
N PHE A 491 -0.51 9.75 -16.86
CA PHE A 491 -1.78 10.45 -17.10
C PHE A 491 -1.96 10.85 -18.56
N ASN A 492 -3.22 11.07 -18.96
CA ASN A 492 -3.60 11.74 -20.20
C ASN A 492 -4.90 12.53 -19.98
N TYR A 493 -4.89 13.84 -20.20
CA TYR A 493 -6.09 14.71 -20.10
C TYR A 493 -6.09 15.79 -21.18
N ALA A 494 -7.25 16.38 -21.45
CA ALA A 494 -7.41 17.47 -22.40
C ALA A 494 -7.55 18.80 -21.68
N THR A 495 -7.04 19.89 -22.23
CA THR A 495 -7.27 21.26 -21.72
C THR A 495 -8.34 22.02 -22.50
N LYS A 496 -8.69 21.53 -23.71
CA LYS A 496 -9.65 22.17 -24.63
C LYS A 496 -10.91 21.32 -24.84
N LYS A 497 -10.75 20.12 -25.41
CA LYS A 497 -11.86 19.20 -25.71
C LYS A 497 -11.38 17.75 -25.70
N LEU A 498 -12.27 16.82 -25.40
CA LEU A 498 -12.00 15.39 -25.48
C LEU A 498 -11.80 14.95 -26.94
N GLY A 499 -11.17 13.79 -27.13
CA GLY A 499 -11.13 13.09 -28.41
C GLY A 499 -9.75 12.55 -28.79
N GLY A 500 -8.69 12.97 -28.10
CA GLY A 500 -7.36 12.43 -28.31
C GLY A 500 -7.06 11.20 -27.45
N SER A 501 -5.99 10.51 -27.82
CA SER A 501 -5.53 9.30 -27.13
C SER A 501 -4.03 9.09 -27.29
N VAL A 502 -3.46 8.32 -26.35
CA VAL A 502 -2.06 7.89 -26.38
C VAL A 502 -1.96 6.40 -26.14
N ARG A 503 -0.82 5.80 -26.51
CA ARG A 503 -0.50 4.42 -26.19
C ARG A 503 0.81 4.34 -25.42
N VAL A 504 0.73 3.88 -24.18
CA VAL A 504 1.88 3.51 -23.36
C VAL A 504 2.22 2.06 -23.66
N THR A 505 3.38 1.82 -24.25
CA THR A 505 3.77 0.48 -24.72
C THR A 505 4.57 -0.29 -23.68
N GLN A 506 5.25 0.42 -22.77
CA GLN A 506 5.91 -0.18 -21.63
C GLN A 506 6.05 0.81 -20.48
N PHE A 507 6.14 0.26 -19.27
CA PHE A 507 6.65 0.90 -18.07
C PHE A 507 7.81 0.07 -17.53
N GLU A 508 8.99 0.66 -17.45
CA GLU A 508 10.15 0.07 -16.81
C GLU A 508 10.30 0.63 -15.40
N ASN A 509 10.28 -0.24 -14.41
CA ASN A 509 10.54 0.04 -13.00
C ASN A 509 11.91 -0.53 -12.64
N LYS A 510 12.81 0.30 -12.11
CA LYS A 510 14.20 -0.04 -11.80
C LYS A 510 14.63 0.43 -10.43
#